data_AF-A0AAV3PZT1-F1
#
_entry.id   AF-A0AAV3PZT1-F1
#
_cell.length_a   1.000
_cell.length_b   1.000
_cell.length_c   1.000
_cell.angle_alpha   90.00
_cell.angle_beta   90.00
_cell.angle_gamma   90.00
#
_symmetry.space_group_name_H-M   'P 1'
#
loop_
_entity.id
_entity.type
_entity.pdbx_description
1 polymer ?
#
loop_
_entity_poly.entity_id
_entity_poly.type
_entity_poly.pdbx_seq_one_letter_code
_entity_poly.pdbx_strand_id
1 'polypeptide(L)'
;MENHVPLAMIPPFLVDFQQFSDFESEPSIDSSTQNTEQSNNSEPLFAHNLLQWLGEDSANYIVDMFIYLITAPNGSMQLFQFVIIFGCFTVVMAQMPSFHSLRHINLVSLVLCLAYCTCATVGSIDIGYSDKAPLRDYGIRATGINRMFGVFNAISIIATTYGNGIIPEIQATIAPPVRGKMFKGLLVCYSVVISTFFSVGISGYWAFGNQAQASILSNFMLDGKPLLPKWFLLVTYIFTLVQTSAVSLVYMQPTNVVLERAFADPKKGQFSIRNVVPRLISRSLSVAIATTMAAMLPFFGDIMALFGAFGCIPLDFILPMIFYNITFKPSKRNFKFLGNSLIAIISTVLAVVGAVASVRQIIIDAKNYQLFADM
;
A
#
# COMPACT_ATOMS: atom_id res chain seq x y z
N MET A 1 -9.26 -12.35 -54.57
CA MET A 1 -9.59 -13.30 -53.48
C MET A 1 -8.88 -12.78 -52.22
N GLU A 2 -9.23 -11.60 -51.69
CA GLU A 2 -10.52 -11.26 -51.07
C GLU A 2 -10.99 -12.35 -50.11
N ASN A 3 -10.80 -12.07 -48.81
CA ASN A 3 -11.72 -12.40 -47.74
C ASN A 3 -11.55 -11.34 -46.64
N HIS A 4 -12.23 -10.21 -46.86
CA HIS A 4 -12.68 -9.34 -45.80
C HIS A 4 -13.74 -10.08 -44.97
N VAL A 5 -13.57 -10.13 -43.66
CA VAL A 5 -14.66 -10.37 -42.70
C VAL A 5 -14.64 -9.24 -41.67
N PRO A 6 -15.73 -8.44 -41.56
CA PRO A 6 -15.85 -7.30 -40.65
C PRO A 6 -16.41 -7.74 -39.28
N LEU A 7 -16.20 -6.95 -38.21
CA LEU A 7 -17.05 -6.84 -37.01
C LEU A 7 -16.35 -5.84 -36.06
N ALA A 8 -16.83 -4.63 -35.75
CA ALA A 8 -18.13 -4.26 -35.19
C ALA A 8 -18.53 -5.08 -33.96
N MET A 9 -17.86 -4.84 -32.82
CA MET A 9 -18.49 -4.83 -31.48
C MET A 9 -17.50 -4.26 -30.45
N ILE A 10 -17.38 -2.93 -30.41
CA ILE A 10 -16.89 -2.22 -29.23
C ILE A 10 -18.15 -1.99 -28.37
N PRO A 11 -18.30 -2.60 -27.18
CA PRO A 11 -19.40 -2.24 -26.31
C PRO A 11 -19.17 -0.79 -25.78
N PRO A 12 -20.14 0.11 -25.93
CA PRO A 12 -20.03 1.48 -25.43
C PRO A 12 -20.40 1.50 -23.95
N PHE A 13 -19.41 1.47 -23.06
CA PHE A 13 -19.63 1.64 -21.61
C PHE A 13 -18.63 2.60 -20.95
N LEU A 14 -18.06 3.54 -21.72
CA LEU A 14 -17.14 4.57 -21.21
C LEU A 14 -17.70 6.00 -21.31
N VAL A 15 -19.03 6.17 -21.36
CA VAL A 15 -19.66 7.50 -21.49
C VAL A 15 -20.48 7.94 -20.27
N ASP A 16 -20.83 7.07 -19.32
CA ASP A 16 -21.78 7.44 -18.24
C ASP A 16 -21.17 7.79 -16.87
N PHE A 17 -19.87 8.10 -16.79
CA PHE A 17 -19.26 8.58 -15.52
C PHE A 17 -19.42 10.08 -15.28
N GLN A 18 -20.20 10.78 -16.11
CA GLN A 18 -20.35 12.24 -16.08
C GLN A 18 -21.71 12.70 -15.53
N GLN A 19 -22.52 11.80 -14.95
CA GLN A 19 -23.88 12.11 -14.46
C GLN A 19 -24.05 11.98 -12.93
N PHE A 20 -22.95 11.89 -12.17
CA PHE A 20 -22.98 11.84 -10.70
C PHE A 20 -22.40 13.10 -10.03
N SER A 21 -22.33 14.24 -10.74
CA SER A 21 -21.84 15.52 -10.20
C SER A 21 -22.91 16.50 -9.73
N ASP A 22 -24.19 16.19 -9.86
CA ASP A 22 -25.27 17.14 -9.55
C ASP A 22 -26.14 16.64 -8.39
N PHE A 23 -25.59 16.65 -7.17
CA PHE A 23 -26.39 16.68 -5.95
C PHE A 23 -25.53 17.22 -4.80
N GLU A 24 -25.50 18.55 -4.66
CA GLU A 24 -25.60 19.23 -3.36
C GLU A 24 -25.58 20.75 -3.57
N SER A 25 -26.73 21.39 -3.31
CA SER A 25 -26.85 22.84 -3.11
C SER A 25 -27.74 23.12 -1.90
N GLU A 26 -27.09 23.54 -0.81
CA GLU A 26 -27.48 24.55 0.22
C GLU A 26 -28.72 24.33 1.15
N PRO A 27 -28.89 25.10 2.28
CA PRO A 27 -27.96 26.03 2.99
C PRO A 27 -27.96 25.96 4.56
N SER A 28 -27.06 26.77 5.13
CA SER A 28 -26.86 27.34 6.49
C SER A 28 -27.96 27.32 7.57
N ILE A 29 -27.55 27.13 8.84
CA ILE A 29 -28.20 27.73 10.03
C ILE A 29 -27.16 28.25 11.03
N ASP A 30 -27.51 29.40 11.61
CA ASP A 30 -26.78 30.37 12.41
C ASP A 30 -26.75 30.07 13.93
N SER A 31 -26.06 30.97 14.62
CA SER A 31 -25.48 30.99 15.97
C SER A 31 -26.40 31.33 17.18
N SER A 32 -25.80 31.24 18.40
CA SER A 32 -26.19 31.72 19.76
C SER A 32 -26.93 30.71 20.68
N THR A 33 -26.52 30.44 21.94
CA THR A 33 -26.47 31.38 23.09
C THR A 33 -25.72 30.82 24.33
N GLN A 34 -24.76 31.62 24.86
CA GLN A 34 -24.28 31.94 26.25
C GLN A 34 -24.36 30.93 27.44
N ASN A 35 -23.23 30.67 28.15
CA ASN A 35 -22.70 31.21 29.44
C ASN A 35 -23.35 30.59 30.72
N THR A 36 -22.74 30.36 31.90
CA THR A 36 -21.64 31.05 32.62
C THR A 36 -21.14 30.20 33.84
N GLU A 37 -19.88 30.46 34.25
CA GLU A 37 -19.30 30.51 35.64
C GLU A 37 -19.20 29.25 36.55
N GLN A 38 -18.24 29.08 37.48
CA GLN A 38 -16.82 29.46 37.74
C GLN A 38 -16.46 28.90 39.15
N SER A 39 -15.17 28.87 39.50
CA SER A 39 -14.56 28.79 40.86
C SER A 39 -14.16 27.40 41.38
N ASN A 40 -13.02 27.16 42.04
CA ASN A 40 -11.65 27.71 42.10
C ASN A 40 -10.88 26.87 43.17
N ASN A 41 -9.55 26.95 43.16
CA ASN A 41 -8.56 26.51 44.19
C ASN A 41 -8.12 25.03 44.15
N SER A 42 -6.84 24.64 44.19
CA SER A 42 -5.59 25.34 44.55
C SER A 42 -4.33 24.50 44.18
N GLU A 43 -3.35 25.16 43.55
CA GLU A 43 -1.88 24.94 43.55
C GLU A 43 -1.20 23.68 42.92
N PRO A 44 0.07 23.81 42.43
CA PRO A 44 0.41 23.42 41.06
C PRO A 44 1.10 22.05 40.97
N LEU A 45 0.37 21.08 40.42
CA LEU A 45 0.93 19.80 39.94
C LEU A 45 1.33 19.90 38.44
N PHE A 46 1.91 21.03 38.02
CA PHE A 46 2.21 21.29 36.60
C PHE A 46 3.70 21.14 36.25
N ALA A 47 4.59 21.10 37.25
CA ALA A 47 6.04 20.96 37.01
C ALA A 47 6.54 19.50 37.03
N HIS A 48 5.75 18.54 37.50
CA HIS A 48 6.13 17.12 37.54
C HIS A 48 5.48 16.27 36.43
N ASN A 49 4.43 16.79 35.77
CA ASN A 49 3.73 16.10 34.69
C ASN A 49 4.05 16.65 33.27
N LEU A 50 4.96 17.62 33.14
CA LEU A 50 5.36 18.17 31.84
C LEU A 50 6.53 17.41 31.18
N LEU A 51 7.34 16.71 31.98
CA LEU A 51 8.44 15.85 31.48
C LEU A 51 8.00 14.41 31.19
N GLN A 52 6.76 14.05 31.56
CA GLN A 52 6.14 12.77 31.20
C GLN A 52 5.19 12.91 30.00
N TRP A 53 5.11 14.11 29.40
CA TRP A 53 4.27 14.43 28.24
C TRP A 53 5.10 14.81 26.99
N LEU A 54 6.42 14.62 27.04
CA LEU A 54 7.36 14.92 25.95
C LEU A 54 8.21 13.70 25.57
N GLY A 55 7.63 12.50 25.61
CA GLY A 55 8.30 11.28 25.16
C GLY A 55 7.31 10.27 24.63
N GLU A 56 7.67 9.66 23.49
CA GLU A 56 7.10 8.41 22.91
C GLU A 56 5.65 8.58 22.37
N ASP A 57 5.28 8.32 21.13
CA ASP A 57 5.82 7.46 20.08
C ASP A 57 5.20 7.88 18.73
N SER A 58 6.03 8.16 17.74
CA SER A 58 5.64 8.21 16.32
C SER A 58 6.31 7.06 15.56
N ALA A 59 6.07 5.84 16.04
CA ALA A 59 6.61 4.61 15.47
C ALA A 59 5.98 4.32 14.11
N ASN A 60 6.58 4.83 13.01
CA ASN A 60 6.31 4.29 11.67
C ASN A 60 7.35 4.56 10.56
N TYR A 61 8.64 4.90 10.77
CA TYR A 61 9.40 5.55 9.65
C TYR A 61 10.85 5.08 9.38
N ILE A 62 11.18 3.80 9.61
CA ILE A 62 12.57 3.41 9.94
C ILE A 62 13.54 3.15 8.75
N VAL A 63 13.08 2.87 7.52
CA VAL A 63 14.03 2.58 6.41
C VAL A 63 14.94 3.77 6.07
N ASP A 64 14.34 4.96 5.92
CA ASP A 64 15.05 6.20 5.61
C ASP A 64 15.70 6.81 6.87
N MET A 65 14.99 6.71 8.01
CA MET A 65 15.46 7.18 9.32
C MET A 65 16.73 6.45 9.78
N PHE A 66 16.88 5.14 9.53
CA PHE A 66 18.02 4.36 10.03
C PHE A 66 19.29 4.51 9.17
N ILE A 67 19.16 4.65 7.84
CA ILE A 67 20.29 5.03 6.98
C ILE A 67 20.80 6.41 7.41
N TYR A 68 19.91 7.35 7.67
CA TYR A 68 20.29 8.68 8.12
C TYR A 68 20.90 8.70 9.52
N LEU A 69 20.26 8.05 10.51
CA LEU A 69 20.75 8.02 11.89
C LEU A 69 22.09 7.28 12.06
N ILE A 70 22.39 6.30 11.20
CA ILE A 70 23.71 5.65 11.18
C ILE A 70 24.76 6.51 10.47
N THR A 71 24.40 7.21 9.40
CA THR A 71 25.37 7.95 8.58
C THR A 71 25.64 9.36 9.13
N ALA A 72 24.66 9.96 9.82
CA ALA A 72 24.71 11.32 10.38
C ALA A 72 23.90 11.39 11.70
N PRO A 73 24.47 10.93 12.84
CA PRO A 73 23.77 10.88 14.14
C PRO A 73 23.33 12.25 14.71
N ASN A 74 23.80 13.36 14.14
CA ASN A 74 23.45 14.74 14.53
C ASN A 74 22.67 15.50 13.43
N GLY A 75 22.05 14.77 12.52
CA GLY A 75 21.39 15.35 11.36
C GLY A 75 19.99 15.89 11.66
N SER A 76 19.66 17.09 11.14
CA SER A 76 18.36 17.77 11.32
C SER A 76 17.33 17.51 10.21
N MET A 77 17.51 16.47 9.39
CA MET A 77 16.69 16.23 8.19
C MET A 77 15.37 15.55 8.53
N GLN A 78 14.25 16.24 8.28
CA GLN A 78 12.90 15.76 8.56
C GLN A 78 12.48 14.62 7.61
N LEU A 79 11.58 13.74 8.06
CA LEU A 79 11.11 12.56 7.31
C LEU A 79 10.64 12.88 5.87
N PHE A 80 9.84 13.93 5.70
CA PHE A 80 9.34 14.28 4.38
C PHE A 80 10.46 14.65 3.40
N GLN A 81 11.61 15.12 3.90
CA GLN A 81 12.77 15.44 3.08
C GLN A 81 13.35 14.16 2.47
N PHE A 82 13.39 13.05 3.22
CA PHE A 82 13.74 11.73 2.69
C PHE A 82 12.76 11.23 1.65
N VAL A 83 11.45 11.32 1.95
CA VAL A 83 10.40 10.91 1.02
C VAL A 83 10.52 11.69 -0.29
N ILE A 84 10.81 12.99 -0.23
CA ILE A 84 11.04 13.83 -1.42
C ILE A 84 12.31 13.39 -2.17
N ILE A 85 13.43 13.13 -1.49
CA ILE A 85 14.67 12.64 -2.13
C ILE A 85 14.42 11.31 -2.85
N PHE A 86 13.75 10.37 -2.18
CA PHE A 86 13.36 9.09 -2.76
C PHE A 86 12.39 9.26 -3.94
N GLY A 87 11.45 10.19 -3.83
CA GLY A 87 10.55 10.58 -4.92
C GLY A 87 11.30 11.15 -6.13
N CYS A 88 12.28 12.03 -5.93
CA CYS A 88 13.14 12.56 -6.99
C CYS A 88 13.93 11.44 -7.69
N PHE A 89 14.50 10.51 -6.91
CA PHE A 89 15.14 9.31 -7.46
C PHE A 89 14.15 8.46 -8.27
N THR A 90 12.94 8.27 -7.76
CA THR A 90 11.87 7.53 -8.44
C THR A 90 11.43 8.22 -9.73
N VAL A 91 11.40 9.55 -9.81
CA VAL A 91 11.11 10.32 -11.04
C VAL A 91 12.14 10.00 -12.13
N VAL A 92 13.43 9.97 -11.79
CA VAL A 92 14.51 9.65 -12.73
C VAL A 92 14.33 8.22 -13.25
N MET A 93 14.13 7.27 -12.34
CA MET A 93 13.97 5.86 -12.68
C MET A 93 12.68 5.59 -13.46
N ALA A 94 11.58 6.31 -13.17
CA ALA A 94 10.29 6.20 -13.84
C ALA A 94 10.35 6.53 -15.33
N GLN A 95 11.42 7.19 -15.80
CA GLN A 95 11.60 7.46 -17.23
C GLN A 95 11.99 6.21 -18.04
N MET A 96 12.23 5.05 -17.42
CA MET A 96 12.55 3.81 -18.16
C MET A 96 11.39 3.35 -19.07
N PRO A 97 11.66 3.01 -20.35
CA PRO A 97 10.63 2.95 -21.38
C PRO A 97 9.72 1.72 -21.36
N SER A 98 10.15 0.56 -20.82
CA SER A 98 9.37 -0.68 -20.95
C SER A 98 9.73 -1.77 -19.94
N PHE A 99 8.80 -2.73 -19.76
CA PHE A 99 9.02 -3.95 -18.97
C PHE A 99 10.24 -4.77 -19.41
N HIS A 100 10.54 -4.82 -20.71
CA HIS A 100 11.73 -5.51 -21.20
C HIS A 100 13.01 -4.90 -20.60
N SER A 101 13.05 -3.57 -20.48
CA SER A 101 14.17 -2.85 -19.86
C SER A 101 14.28 -3.12 -18.36
N LEU A 102 13.15 -3.46 -17.71
CA LEU A 102 13.08 -3.73 -16.28
C LEU A 102 13.33 -5.20 -15.91
N ARG A 103 13.45 -6.13 -16.87
CA ARG A 103 13.52 -7.57 -16.57
C ARG A 103 14.64 -7.93 -15.58
N HIS A 104 15.85 -7.40 -15.80
CA HIS A 104 17.00 -7.67 -14.93
C HIS A 104 16.87 -6.95 -13.58
N ILE A 105 16.34 -5.72 -13.59
CA ILE A 105 16.04 -4.96 -12.37
C ILE A 105 15.02 -5.71 -11.51
N ASN A 106 13.98 -6.29 -12.13
CA ASN A 106 12.96 -7.07 -11.43
C ASN A 106 13.51 -8.39 -10.89
N LEU A 107 14.43 -9.05 -11.62
CA LEU A 107 15.10 -10.26 -11.11
C LEU A 107 15.94 -9.95 -9.87
N VAL A 108 16.70 -8.85 -9.90
CA VAL A 108 17.47 -8.38 -8.73
C VAL A 108 16.52 -8.02 -7.58
N SER A 109 15.42 -7.33 -7.87
CA SER A 109 14.39 -6.99 -6.88
C SER A 109 13.83 -8.23 -6.19
N LEU A 110 13.55 -9.29 -6.94
CA LEU A 110 13.06 -10.55 -6.37
C LEU A 110 14.07 -11.15 -5.39
N VAL A 111 15.36 -11.20 -5.75
CA VAL A 111 16.40 -11.72 -4.86
C VAL A 111 16.53 -10.88 -3.60
N LEU A 112 16.52 -9.54 -3.74
CA LEU A 112 16.57 -8.62 -2.60
C LEU A 112 15.33 -8.73 -1.70
N CYS A 113 14.14 -8.93 -2.29
CA CYS A 113 12.90 -9.18 -1.55
C CYS A 113 12.98 -10.47 -0.72
N LEU A 114 13.46 -11.57 -1.33
CA LEU A 114 13.67 -12.83 -0.62
C LEU A 114 14.68 -12.67 0.52
N ALA A 115 15.80 -12.00 0.26
CA ALA A 115 16.81 -11.71 1.29
C ALA A 115 16.23 -10.86 2.43
N TYR A 116 15.46 -9.82 2.10
CA TYR A 116 14.74 -9.00 3.07
C TYR A 116 13.77 -9.84 3.92
N CYS A 117 12.93 -10.67 3.31
CA CYS A 117 12.00 -11.52 4.05
C CYS A 117 12.72 -12.51 4.96
N THR A 118 13.85 -13.08 4.51
CA THR A 118 14.70 -13.94 5.34
C THR A 118 15.29 -13.15 6.52
N CYS A 119 15.85 -11.96 6.29
CA CYS A 119 16.37 -11.10 7.35
C CYS A 119 15.29 -10.71 8.36
N ALA A 120 14.10 -10.31 7.91
CA ALA A 120 12.97 -9.98 8.79
C ALA A 120 12.52 -11.19 9.62
N THR A 121 12.49 -12.39 9.01
CA THR A 121 12.13 -13.62 9.73
C THR A 121 13.19 -13.99 10.77
N VAL A 122 14.47 -14.05 10.37
CA VAL A 122 15.60 -14.40 11.25
C VAL A 122 15.74 -13.37 12.37
N GLY A 123 15.65 -12.08 12.06
CA GLY A 123 15.71 -11.00 13.04
C GLY A 123 14.58 -11.09 14.06
N SER A 124 13.35 -11.40 13.62
CA SER A 124 12.22 -11.60 14.53
C SER A 124 12.45 -12.82 15.44
N ILE A 125 12.96 -13.93 14.89
CA ILE A 125 13.25 -15.13 15.67
C ILE A 125 14.37 -14.87 16.69
N ASP A 126 15.45 -14.21 16.29
CA ASP A 126 16.59 -13.87 17.15
C ASP A 126 16.17 -12.97 18.32
N ILE A 127 15.42 -11.89 18.03
CA ILE A 127 14.81 -11.04 19.07
C ILE A 127 13.89 -11.89 19.95
N GLY A 128 13.10 -12.77 19.36
CA GLY A 128 12.21 -13.68 20.07
C GLY A 128 12.90 -14.71 20.97
N TYR A 129 14.22 -14.91 20.86
CA TYR A 129 15.00 -15.73 21.79
C TYR A 129 15.96 -14.89 22.67
N SER A 130 16.10 -13.60 22.39
CA SER A 130 17.00 -12.70 23.11
C SER A 130 16.46 -12.30 24.48
N ASP A 131 17.36 -12.13 25.45
CA ASP A 131 17.05 -11.59 26.77
C ASP A 131 16.56 -10.12 26.71
N LYS A 132 16.77 -9.46 25.58
CA LYS A 132 16.30 -8.08 25.31
C LYS A 132 14.91 -8.05 24.66
N ALA A 133 14.23 -9.18 24.55
CA ALA A 133 12.92 -9.24 23.92
C ALA A 133 11.91 -8.35 24.66
N PRO A 134 11.06 -7.61 23.95
CA PRO A 134 9.97 -6.88 24.58
C PRO A 134 8.96 -7.85 25.21
N LEU A 135 8.20 -7.34 26.20
CA LEU A 135 7.15 -8.12 26.86
C LEU A 135 6.11 -8.59 25.83
N ARG A 136 5.85 -9.89 25.78
CA ARG A 136 4.92 -10.49 24.80
C ARG A 136 3.54 -10.68 25.40
N ASP A 137 2.58 -10.01 24.81
CA ASP A 137 1.17 -10.23 25.09
C ASP A 137 0.44 -10.58 23.80
N TYR A 138 -0.39 -11.61 23.84
CA TYR A 138 -1.21 -12.07 22.72
C TYR A 138 -2.70 -11.75 22.93
N GLY A 139 -3.02 -11.01 23.98
CA GLY A 139 -4.33 -10.47 24.25
C GLY A 139 -4.78 -9.49 23.15
N ILE A 140 -6.08 -9.49 22.89
CA ILE A 140 -6.70 -8.58 21.92
C ILE A 140 -6.86 -7.21 22.60
N ARG A 141 -6.12 -6.21 22.10
CA ARG A 141 -6.13 -4.84 22.66
C ARG A 141 -7.46 -4.11 22.46
N ALA A 142 -8.09 -4.30 21.30
CA ALA A 142 -9.29 -3.56 20.93
C ALA A 142 -10.56 -4.19 21.51
N THR A 143 -11.44 -3.35 22.07
CA THR A 143 -12.75 -3.74 22.59
C THR A 143 -13.88 -3.09 21.78
N GLY A 144 -15.07 -3.71 21.81
CA GLY A 144 -16.27 -3.19 21.17
C GLY A 144 -16.12 -2.91 19.66
N ILE A 145 -16.54 -1.71 19.24
CA ILE A 145 -16.58 -1.32 17.82
C ILE A 145 -15.20 -1.17 17.18
N ASN A 146 -14.18 -0.79 17.95
CA ASN A 146 -12.80 -0.69 17.46
C ASN A 146 -12.25 -2.06 17.06
N ARG A 147 -12.65 -3.12 17.76
CA ARG A 147 -12.28 -4.49 17.38
C ARG A 147 -12.91 -4.88 16.04
N MET A 148 -14.18 -4.55 15.84
CA MET A 148 -14.87 -4.84 14.58
C MET A 148 -14.21 -4.12 13.40
N PHE A 149 -13.97 -2.81 13.53
CA PHE A 149 -13.27 -2.05 12.48
C PHE A 149 -11.84 -2.56 12.24
N GLY A 150 -11.13 -2.95 13.30
CA GLY A 150 -9.81 -3.57 13.18
C GLY A 150 -9.81 -4.87 12.37
N VAL A 151 -10.85 -5.71 12.52
CA VAL A 151 -11.01 -6.93 11.71
C VAL A 151 -11.20 -6.60 10.22
N PHE A 152 -12.05 -5.62 9.89
CA PHE A 152 -12.24 -5.21 8.50
C PHE A 152 -10.97 -4.59 7.90
N ASN A 153 -10.25 -3.75 8.65
CA ASN A 153 -8.94 -3.24 8.22
C ASN A 153 -7.95 -4.38 7.97
N ALA A 154 -7.87 -5.37 8.85
CA ALA A 154 -7.00 -6.52 8.66
C ALA A 154 -7.35 -7.33 7.40
N ILE A 155 -8.64 -7.58 7.14
CA ILE A 155 -9.10 -8.25 5.90
C ILE A 155 -8.66 -7.45 4.68
N SER A 156 -8.82 -6.13 4.70
CA SER A 156 -8.42 -5.26 3.59
C SER A 156 -6.91 -5.27 3.39
N ILE A 157 -6.08 -5.19 4.44
CA ILE A 157 -4.62 -5.29 4.33
C ILE A 157 -4.22 -6.64 3.70
N ILE A 158 -4.86 -7.73 4.09
CA ILE A 158 -4.64 -9.06 3.49
C ILE A 158 -5.02 -9.02 2.00
N ALA A 159 -6.14 -8.41 1.63
CA ALA A 159 -6.53 -8.28 0.23
C ALA A 159 -5.50 -7.50 -0.58
N THR A 160 -4.97 -6.38 -0.06
CA THR A 160 -3.89 -5.61 -0.70
C THR A 160 -2.64 -6.44 -0.92
N THR A 161 -2.30 -7.25 0.07
CA THR A 161 -1.09 -8.08 0.08
C THR A 161 -1.09 -9.13 -1.05
N TYR A 162 -2.28 -9.63 -1.43
CA TYR A 162 -2.44 -10.58 -2.53
C TYR A 162 -2.92 -9.96 -3.86
N GLY A 163 -3.17 -8.64 -3.86
CA GLY A 163 -3.68 -7.94 -5.04
C GLY A 163 -2.65 -7.86 -6.16
N ASN A 164 -3.02 -8.32 -7.36
CA ASN A 164 -2.10 -8.40 -8.50
C ASN A 164 -2.73 -7.80 -9.78
N GLY A 165 -2.60 -6.49 -9.93
CA GLY A 165 -3.13 -5.75 -11.10
C GLY A 165 -2.39 -5.99 -12.42
N ILE A 166 -1.28 -6.74 -12.43
CA ILE A 166 -0.38 -6.92 -13.60
C ILE A 166 -0.60 -8.28 -14.31
N ILE A 167 -1.51 -9.11 -13.78
CA ILE A 167 -1.79 -10.45 -14.35
C ILE A 167 -2.21 -10.37 -15.83
N PRO A 168 -3.11 -9.47 -16.26
CA PRO A 168 -3.50 -9.36 -17.67
C PRO A 168 -2.33 -9.01 -18.61
N GLU A 169 -1.43 -8.12 -18.18
CA GLU A 169 -0.24 -7.71 -18.95
C GLU A 169 0.76 -8.86 -19.08
N ILE A 170 0.94 -9.64 -18.01
CA ILE A 170 1.75 -10.87 -18.04
C ILE A 170 1.12 -11.88 -19.01
N GLN A 171 -0.20 -12.09 -18.95
CA GLN A 171 -0.90 -13.00 -19.86
C GLN A 171 -0.76 -12.58 -21.32
N ALA A 172 -0.80 -11.28 -21.61
CA ALA A 172 -0.66 -10.74 -22.96
C ALA A 172 0.76 -10.90 -23.55
N THR A 173 1.78 -11.12 -22.72
CA THR A 173 3.20 -11.19 -23.15
C THR A 173 3.76 -12.61 -23.19
N ILE A 174 3.08 -13.60 -22.57
CA ILE A 174 3.52 -15.00 -22.58
C ILE A 174 3.35 -15.62 -23.97
N ALA A 175 4.41 -16.29 -24.45
CA ALA A 175 4.36 -17.03 -25.70
C ALA A 175 3.37 -18.22 -25.61
N PRO A 176 2.52 -18.44 -26.62
CA PRO A 176 1.61 -19.58 -26.67
C PRO A 176 2.31 -20.95 -26.45
N PRO A 177 1.63 -21.95 -25.86
CA PRO A 177 0.29 -21.90 -25.25
C PRO A 177 0.31 -21.22 -23.87
N VAL A 178 -0.58 -20.24 -23.67
CA VAL A 178 -0.58 -19.38 -22.47
C VAL A 178 -1.09 -20.11 -21.22
N ARG A 179 -2.21 -20.84 -21.32
CA ARG A 179 -2.94 -21.41 -20.17
C ARG A 179 -2.06 -22.26 -19.24
N GLY A 180 -1.31 -23.22 -19.80
CA GLY A 180 -0.48 -24.13 -19.02
C GLY A 180 0.74 -23.45 -18.40
N LYS A 181 1.40 -22.55 -19.13
CA LYS A 181 2.57 -21.80 -18.64
C LYS A 181 2.16 -20.81 -17.55
N MET A 182 1.05 -20.10 -17.74
CA MET A 182 0.50 -19.14 -16.78
C MET A 182 0.11 -19.83 -15.46
N PHE A 183 -0.58 -20.97 -15.54
CA PHE A 183 -0.99 -21.70 -14.33
C PHE A 183 0.21 -22.18 -13.50
N LYS A 184 1.23 -22.76 -14.13
CA LYS A 184 2.48 -23.15 -13.45
C LYS A 184 3.19 -21.95 -12.85
N GLY A 185 3.24 -20.83 -13.58
CA GLY A 185 3.81 -19.57 -13.09
C GLY A 185 3.09 -19.05 -11.85
N LEU A 186 1.74 -19.06 -11.85
CA LEU A 186 0.95 -18.69 -10.68
C LEU A 186 1.22 -19.61 -9.48
N LEU A 187 1.27 -20.93 -9.68
CA LEU A 187 1.54 -21.86 -8.58
C LEU A 187 2.88 -21.59 -7.90
N VAL A 188 3.94 -21.39 -8.69
CA VAL A 188 5.27 -21.05 -8.16
C VAL A 188 5.23 -19.70 -7.45
N CYS A 189 4.61 -18.68 -8.07
CA CYS A 189 4.48 -17.35 -7.49
C CYS A 189 3.78 -17.39 -6.12
N TYR A 190 2.58 -17.98 -6.05
CA TYR A 190 1.82 -18.05 -4.79
C TYR A 190 2.51 -18.93 -3.75
N SER A 191 3.25 -19.97 -4.15
CA SER A 191 4.04 -20.77 -3.20
C SER A 191 5.14 -19.94 -2.54
N VAL A 192 5.86 -19.13 -3.32
CA VAL A 192 6.88 -18.20 -2.79
C VAL A 192 6.22 -17.16 -1.89
N VAL A 193 5.15 -16.51 -2.35
CA VAL A 193 4.42 -15.48 -1.60
C VAL A 193 3.92 -16.00 -0.26
N ILE A 194 3.25 -17.16 -0.25
CA ILE A 194 2.75 -17.78 0.99
C ILE A 194 3.91 -18.08 1.92
N SER A 195 4.99 -18.70 1.41
CA SER A 195 6.16 -19.00 2.24
C SER A 195 6.73 -17.73 2.86
N THR A 196 6.97 -16.67 2.08
CA THR A 196 7.60 -15.45 2.59
C THR A 196 6.71 -14.67 3.55
N PHE A 197 5.43 -14.49 3.23
CA PHE A 197 4.52 -13.68 4.03
C PHE A 197 4.17 -14.37 5.35
N PHE A 198 3.89 -15.67 5.33
CA PHE A 198 3.62 -16.39 6.57
C PHE A 198 4.89 -16.51 7.42
N SER A 199 6.07 -16.71 6.84
CA SER A 199 7.32 -16.70 7.62
C SER A 199 7.52 -15.38 8.37
N VAL A 200 7.40 -14.24 7.68
CA VAL A 200 7.56 -12.91 8.30
C VAL A 200 6.43 -12.62 9.29
N GLY A 201 5.18 -12.87 8.91
CA GLY A 201 4.01 -12.58 9.74
C GLY A 201 3.97 -13.43 11.03
N ILE A 202 4.21 -14.74 10.92
CA ILE A 202 4.21 -15.64 12.08
C ILE A 202 5.39 -15.32 13.00
N SER A 203 6.61 -15.23 12.47
CA SER A 203 7.79 -14.96 13.30
C SER A 203 7.73 -13.59 13.96
N GLY A 204 7.29 -12.56 13.23
CA GLY A 204 7.12 -11.22 13.76
C GLY A 204 6.05 -11.15 14.84
N TYR A 205 4.86 -11.71 14.59
CA TYR A 205 3.80 -11.73 15.60
C TYR A 205 4.19 -12.58 16.83
N TRP A 206 4.93 -13.67 16.64
CA TRP A 206 5.47 -14.45 17.76
C TRP A 206 6.54 -13.70 18.57
N ALA A 207 7.31 -12.82 17.94
CA ALA A 207 8.33 -12.03 18.63
C ALA A 207 7.74 -10.85 19.43
N PHE A 208 6.71 -10.18 18.88
CA PHE A 208 6.19 -8.91 19.43
C PHE A 208 4.74 -8.98 19.93
N GLY A 209 4.01 -10.05 19.64
CA GLY A 209 2.61 -10.20 20.02
C GLY A 209 1.74 -9.03 19.55
N ASN A 210 0.89 -8.52 20.43
CA ASN A 210 0.01 -7.39 20.19
C ASN A 210 0.71 -6.04 20.05
N GLN A 211 2.04 -5.98 20.22
CA GLN A 211 2.88 -4.81 19.91
C GLN A 211 3.41 -4.81 18.47
N ALA A 212 3.09 -5.82 17.67
CA ALA A 212 3.48 -5.85 16.26
C ALA A 212 2.94 -4.60 15.53
N GLN A 213 3.86 -3.85 14.95
CA GLN A 213 3.58 -2.63 14.19
C GLN A 213 3.22 -2.98 12.75
N ALA A 214 2.67 -1.99 12.02
CA ALA A 214 2.30 -2.16 10.61
C ALA A 214 3.50 -2.59 9.73
N SER A 215 4.71 -2.17 10.09
CA SER A 215 5.96 -2.68 9.55
C SER A 215 6.77 -3.37 10.64
N ILE A 216 7.09 -4.64 10.44
CA ILE A 216 7.87 -5.43 11.41
C ILE A 216 9.27 -4.86 11.65
N LEU A 217 9.84 -4.19 10.65
CA LEU A 217 11.11 -3.49 10.76
C LEU A 217 11.06 -2.39 11.82
N SER A 218 9.88 -1.80 12.06
CA SER A 218 9.71 -0.79 13.10
C SER A 218 9.90 -1.39 14.49
N ASN A 219 9.49 -2.65 14.69
CA ASN A 219 9.65 -3.35 15.96
C ASN A 219 11.10 -3.75 16.28
N PHE A 220 12.01 -3.71 15.30
CA PHE A 220 13.43 -4.00 15.54
C PHE A 220 14.15 -2.86 16.27
N MET A 221 13.47 -1.72 16.43
CA MET A 221 13.87 -0.59 17.23
C MET A 221 12.88 -0.44 18.39
N LEU A 222 13.39 -0.37 19.61
CA LEU A 222 12.59 -0.09 20.81
C LEU A 222 13.17 1.16 21.47
N ASP A 223 12.36 2.20 21.64
CA ASP A 223 12.74 3.49 22.24
C ASP A 223 14.03 4.08 21.62
N GLY A 224 14.13 4.02 20.29
CA GLY A 224 15.29 4.49 19.53
C GLY A 224 16.55 3.59 19.63
N LYS A 225 16.48 2.46 20.34
CA LYS A 225 17.61 1.52 20.50
C LYS A 225 17.42 0.29 19.61
N PRO A 226 18.47 -0.13 18.88
CA PRO A 226 18.40 -1.33 18.04
C PRO A 226 18.42 -2.60 18.88
N LEU A 227 17.48 -3.51 18.63
CA LEU A 227 17.43 -4.83 19.26
C LEU A 227 18.39 -5.84 18.59
N LEU A 228 18.78 -5.57 17.35
CA LEU A 228 19.70 -6.37 16.53
C LEU A 228 21.01 -5.61 16.26
N PRO A 229 22.09 -6.29 15.85
CA PRO A 229 23.33 -5.63 15.43
C PRO A 229 23.08 -4.59 14.33
N LYS A 230 23.71 -3.41 14.45
CA LYS A 230 23.51 -2.28 13.52
C LYS A 230 23.77 -2.64 12.05
N TRP A 231 24.77 -3.46 11.77
CA TRP A 231 25.08 -3.90 10.40
C TRP A 231 23.93 -4.72 9.79
N PHE A 232 23.25 -5.55 10.60
CA PHE A 232 22.18 -6.43 10.14
C PHE A 232 20.96 -5.60 9.76
N LEU A 233 20.61 -4.64 10.62
CA LEU A 233 19.57 -3.66 10.35
C LEU A 233 19.88 -2.86 9.10
N LEU A 234 21.10 -2.31 8.98
CA LEU A 234 21.52 -1.53 7.80
C LEU A 234 21.36 -2.32 6.49
N VAL A 235 21.85 -3.56 6.44
CA VAL A 235 21.73 -4.42 5.26
C VAL A 235 20.25 -4.71 4.95
N THR A 236 19.45 -5.00 5.97
CA THR A 236 18.01 -5.27 5.80
C THR A 236 17.30 -4.07 5.21
N TYR A 237 17.56 -2.86 5.72
CA TYR A 237 16.97 -1.62 5.21
C TYR A 237 17.42 -1.30 3.78
N ILE A 238 18.70 -1.51 3.44
CA ILE A 238 19.19 -1.34 2.07
C ILE A 238 18.45 -2.29 1.12
N PHE A 239 18.27 -3.57 1.50
CA PHE A 239 17.51 -4.51 0.69
C PHE A 239 16.06 -4.05 0.49
N THR A 240 15.39 -3.61 1.57
CA THR A 240 14.03 -3.07 1.48
C THR A 240 13.94 -1.86 0.56
N LEU A 241 14.84 -0.88 0.71
CA LEU A 241 14.82 0.37 -0.07
C LEU A 241 15.08 0.11 -1.56
N VAL A 242 16.14 -0.64 -1.88
CA VAL A 242 16.53 -0.94 -3.26
C VAL A 242 15.48 -1.79 -3.96
N GLN A 243 14.95 -2.83 -3.29
CA GLN A 243 13.90 -3.66 -3.91
C GLN A 243 12.60 -2.86 -4.10
N THR A 244 12.21 -2.03 -3.12
CA THR A 244 10.98 -1.23 -3.23
C THR A 244 11.06 -0.25 -4.38
N SER A 245 12.23 0.39 -4.56
CA SER A 245 12.52 1.23 -5.72
C SER A 245 12.26 0.51 -7.05
N ALA A 246 12.77 -0.72 -7.17
CA ALA A 246 12.60 -1.53 -8.37
C ALA A 246 11.14 -1.95 -8.58
N VAL A 247 10.43 -2.36 -7.53
CA VAL A 247 9.01 -2.72 -7.57
C VAL A 247 8.13 -1.53 -7.96
N SER A 248 8.41 -0.33 -7.45
CA SER A 248 7.68 0.89 -7.83
C SER A 248 7.69 1.08 -9.36
N LEU A 249 8.81 0.83 -10.02
CA LEU A 249 8.90 0.92 -11.48
C LEU A 249 8.01 -0.08 -12.21
N VAL A 250 7.93 -1.31 -11.70
CA VAL A 250 7.10 -2.37 -12.29
C VAL A 250 5.62 -2.02 -12.17
N TYR A 251 5.18 -1.55 -11.00
CA TYR A 251 3.79 -1.14 -10.75
C TYR A 251 3.38 0.14 -11.49
N MET A 252 4.34 1.02 -11.79
CA MET A 252 4.08 2.21 -12.59
C MET A 252 3.84 1.91 -14.07
N GLN A 253 4.36 0.80 -14.61
CA GLN A 253 4.31 0.58 -16.06
C GLN A 253 2.88 0.49 -16.65
N PRO A 254 1.92 -0.24 -16.05
CA PRO A 254 0.55 -0.26 -16.56
C PRO A 254 -0.07 1.14 -16.60
N THR A 255 0.11 1.92 -15.53
CA THR A 255 -0.36 3.31 -15.45
C THR A 255 0.31 4.17 -16.53
N ASN A 256 1.63 4.04 -16.71
CA ASN A 256 2.36 4.77 -17.74
C ASN A 256 1.87 4.43 -19.15
N VAL A 257 1.54 3.16 -19.43
CA VAL A 257 0.98 2.74 -20.72
C VAL A 257 -0.38 3.37 -20.96
N VAL A 258 -1.24 3.45 -19.94
CA VAL A 258 -2.56 4.10 -20.06
C VAL A 258 -2.40 5.61 -20.29
N LEU A 259 -1.55 6.29 -19.50
CA LEU A 259 -1.29 7.72 -19.66
C LEU A 259 -0.68 8.04 -21.03
N GLU A 260 0.28 7.24 -21.50
CA GLU A 260 0.88 7.43 -22.82
C GLU A 260 -0.13 7.19 -23.94
N ARG A 261 -1.01 6.20 -23.83
CA ARG A 261 -2.09 6.02 -24.81
C ARG A 261 -3.04 7.21 -24.86
N ALA A 262 -3.28 7.88 -23.73
CA ALA A 262 -4.15 9.05 -23.66
C ALA A 262 -3.50 10.30 -24.26
N PHE A 263 -2.18 10.49 -24.07
CA PHE A 263 -1.49 11.75 -24.41
C PHE A 263 -0.53 11.67 -25.61
N ALA A 264 -0.10 10.47 -26.04
CA ALA A 264 0.85 10.31 -27.14
C ALA A 264 0.13 10.24 -28.50
N ASP A 265 0.79 10.75 -29.54
CA ASP A 265 0.35 10.64 -30.92
C ASP A 265 0.82 9.29 -31.50
N PRO A 266 -0.10 8.36 -31.85
CA PRO A 266 0.25 7.04 -32.38
C PRO A 266 0.88 7.11 -33.77
N LYS A 267 0.77 8.24 -34.48
CA LYS A 267 1.36 8.43 -35.81
C LYS A 267 2.84 8.85 -35.76
N LYS A 268 3.35 9.18 -34.57
CA LYS A 268 4.74 9.64 -34.38
C LYS A 268 5.54 8.61 -33.58
N GLY A 269 6.84 8.54 -33.86
CA GLY A 269 7.74 7.64 -33.15
C GLY A 269 7.76 7.89 -31.64
N GLN A 270 8.03 6.86 -30.86
CA GLN A 270 8.06 6.90 -29.39
C GLN A 270 9.02 7.96 -28.83
N PHE A 271 10.12 8.23 -29.52
CA PHE A 271 11.15 9.21 -29.12
C PHE A 271 11.00 10.57 -29.80
N SER A 272 9.90 10.82 -30.52
CA SER A 272 9.61 12.16 -31.04
C SER A 272 9.35 13.13 -29.89
N ILE A 273 9.79 14.39 -29.99
CA ILE A 273 9.52 15.44 -28.99
C ILE A 273 8.02 15.51 -28.65
N ARG A 274 7.14 15.29 -29.63
CA ARG A 274 5.68 15.28 -29.44
C ARG A 274 5.20 14.19 -28.47
N ASN A 275 5.91 13.07 -28.36
CA ASN A 275 5.55 11.95 -27.49
C ASN A 275 6.43 11.90 -26.22
N VAL A 276 7.67 12.39 -26.28
CA VAL A 276 8.58 12.45 -25.13
C VAL A 276 8.15 13.48 -24.10
N VAL A 277 7.70 14.67 -24.53
CA VAL A 277 7.30 15.74 -23.58
C VAL A 277 6.06 15.34 -22.77
N PRO A 278 4.94 14.88 -23.36
CA PRO A 278 3.79 14.44 -22.58
C PRO A 278 4.10 13.25 -21.69
N ARG A 279 4.95 12.32 -22.15
CA ARG A 279 5.43 11.18 -21.34
C ARG A 279 6.22 11.64 -20.12
N LEU A 280 7.16 12.56 -20.29
CA LEU A 280 7.96 13.08 -19.18
C LEU A 280 7.05 13.76 -18.16
N ILE A 281 6.14 14.63 -18.62
CA ILE A 281 5.20 15.35 -17.75
C ILE A 281 4.28 14.39 -17.01
N SER A 282 3.62 13.47 -17.71
CA SER A 282 2.62 12.57 -17.11
C SER A 282 3.27 11.65 -16.08
N ARG A 283 4.41 11.04 -16.40
CA ARG A 283 5.14 10.15 -15.49
C ARG A 283 5.66 10.91 -14.27
N SER A 284 6.26 12.08 -14.47
CA SER A 284 6.76 12.90 -13.36
C SER A 284 5.63 13.39 -12.45
N LEU A 285 4.50 13.80 -13.03
CA LEU A 285 3.32 14.23 -12.27
C LEU A 285 2.74 13.07 -11.44
N SER A 286 2.64 11.87 -12.01
CA SER A 286 2.18 10.68 -11.26
C SER A 286 3.07 10.37 -10.05
N VAL A 287 4.40 10.41 -10.22
CA VAL A 287 5.34 10.20 -9.10
C VAL A 287 5.25 11.34 -8.08
N ALA A 288 5.14 12.58 -8.54
CA ALA A 288 5.04 13.74 -7.65
C ALA A 288 3.78 13.68 -6.77
N ILE A 289 2.63 13.31 -7.34
CA ILE A 289 1.39 13.12 -6.58
C ILE A 289 1.57 12.00 -5.55
N ALA A 290 2.09 10.84 -5.96
CA ALA A 290 2.30 9.72 -5.05
C ALA A 290 3.28 10.05 -3.91
N THR A 291 4.38 10.75 -4.24
CA THR A 291 5.39 11.20 -3.26
C THR A 291 4.80 12.21 -2.28
N THR A 292 3.99 13.15 -2.78
CA THR A 292 3.31 14.15 -1.94
C THR A 292 2.34 13.47 -0.98
N MET A 293 1.53 12.53 -1.46
CA MET A 293 0.63 11.76 -0.60
C MET A 293 1.39 10.97 0.47
N ALA A 294 2.50 10.31 0.09
CA ALA A 294 3.34 9.58 1.03
C ALA A 294 3.98 10.49 2.09
N ALA A 295 4.37 11.72 1.72
CA ALA A 295 4.93 12.70 2.64
C ALA A 295 3.88 13.29 3.60
N MET A 296 2.62 13.42 3.14
CA MET A 296 1.53 14.00 3.94
C MET A 296 0.87 13.00 4.88
N LEU A 297 0.69 11.74 4.44
CA LEU A 297 -0.07 10.72 5.16
C LEU A 297 0.80 9.46 5.31
N PRO A 298 1.69 9.42 6.30
CA PRO A 298 2.65 8.34 6.37
C PRO A 298 2.09 7.11 7.15
N PHE A 299 0.76 6.92 7.19
CA PHE A 299 0.08 5.81 7.85
C PHE A 299 0.08 4.54 6.98
N PHE A 300 1.22 3.85 6.92
CA PHE A 300 1.42 2.71 6.01
C PHE A 300 0.32 1.64 6.14
N GLY A 301 0.02 1.19 7.37
CA GLY A 301 -0.99 0.14 7.60
C GLY A 301 -2.38 0.55 7.12
N ASP A 302 -2.79 1.78 7.41
CA ASP A 302 -4.14 2.27 7.11
C ASP A 302 -4.32 2.63 5.64
N ILE A 303 -3.27 3.14 4.99
CA ILE A 303 -3.23 3.31 3.54
C ILE A 303 -3.31 1.95 2.83
N MET A 304 -2.59 0.95 3.32
CA MET A 304 -2.67 -0.41 2.79
C MET A 304 -4.07 -0.99 2.97
N ALA A 305 -4.73 -0.76 4.11
CA ALA A 305 -6.11 -1.15 4.32
C ALA A 305 -7.07 -0.45 3.33
N LEU A 306 -6.88 0.85 3.10
CA LEU A 306 -7.70 1.62 2.15
C LEU A 306 -7.54 1.11 0.71
N PHE A 307 -6.30 0.85 0.27
CA PHE A 307 -6.04 0.27 -1.05
C PHE A 307 -6.69 -1.10 -1.23
N GLY A 308 -6.71 -1.91 -0.18
CA GLY A 308 -7.33 -3.22 -0.20
C GLY A 308 -8.83 -3.12 -0.34
N ALA A 309 -9.46 -2.28 0.46
CA ALA A 309 -10.90 -2.09 0.47
C ALA A 309 -11.41 -1.50 -0.84
N PHE A 310 -10.76 -0.45 -1.33
CA PHE A 310 -11.21 0.30 -2.51
C PHE A 310 -10.71 -0.28 -3.84
N GLY A 311 -9.46 -0.77 -3.86
CA GLY A 311 -8.81 -1.26 -5.07
C GLY A 311 -8.90 -2.78 -5.22
N CYS A 312 -8.24 -3.52 -4.32
CA CYS A 312 -8.03 -4.95 -4.51
C CYS A 312 -9.32 -5.77 -4.36
N ILE A 313 -10.14 -5.52 -3.33
CA ILE A 313 -11.37 -6.29 -3.11
C ILE A 313 -12.32 -6.21 -4.33
N PRO A 314 -12.62 -5.02 -4.87
CA PRO A 314 -13.44 -4.92 -6.07
C PRO A 314 -12.82 -5.58 -7.30
N LEU A 315 -11.53 -5.34 -7.55
CA LEU A 315 -10.85 -5.84 -8.75
C LEU A 315 -10.66 -7.37 -8.74
N ASP A 316 -10.41 -7.96 -7.58
CA ASP A 316 -10.03 -9.39 -7.47
C ASP A 316 -11.20 -10.30 -7.11
N PHE A 317 -12.20 -9.80 -6.36
CA PHE A 317 -13.32 -10.63 -5.89
C PHE A 317 -14.67 -10.23 -6.47
N ILE A 318 -14.91 -8.95 -6.77
CA ILE A 318 -16.21 -8.50 -7.29
C ILE A 318 -16.26 -8.62 -8.81
N LEU A 319 -15.36 -7.90 -9.52
CA LEU A 319 -15.37 -7.83 -10.98
C LEU A 319 -15.22 -9.20 -11.66
N PRO A 320 -14.33 -10.11 -11.23
CA PRO A 320 -14.18 -11.39 -11.91
C PRO A 320 -15.44 -12.25 -11.80
N MET A 321 -16.15 -12.18 -10.67
CA MET A 321 -17.40 -12.91 -10.46
C MET A 321 -18.53 -12.35 -11.32
N ILE A 322 -18.64 -11.03 -11.42
CA ILE A 322 -19.60 -10.34 -12.28
C ILE A 322 -19.31 -10.66 -13.75
N PHE A 323 -18.07 -10.48 -14.20
CA PHE A 323 -17.67 -10.74 -15.58
C PHE A 323 -17.87 -12.19 -15.96
N TYR A 324 -17.52 -13.15 -15.09
CA TYR A 324 -17.81 -14.56 -15.35
C TYR A 324 -19.31 -14.80 -15.61
N ASN A 325 -20.17 -14.25 -14.74
CA ASN A 325 -21.62 -14.43 -14.87
C ASN A 325 -22.19 -13.76 -16.13
N ILE A 326 -21.67 -12.59 -16.53
CA ILE A 326 -22.08 -11.88 -17.75
C ILE A 326 -21.60 -12.62 -19.01
N THR A 327 -20.35 -13.07 -19.03
CA THR A 327 -19.72 -13.70 -20.21
C THR A 327 -20.27 -15.10 -20.46
N PHE A 328 -20.33 -15.94 -19.43
CA PHE A 328 -20.72 -17.35 -19.59
C PHE A 328 -22.21 -17.61 -19.39
N LYS A 329 -22.96 -16.63 -18.86
CA LYS A 329 -24.41 -16.69 -18.62
C LYS A 329 -24.88 -18.05 -18.04
N PRO A 330 -24.26 -18.55 -16.96
CA PRO A 330 -24.70 -19.80 -16.36
C PRO A 330 -26.15 -19.67 -15.85
N SER A 331 -26.92 -20.77 -15.91
CA SER A 331 -28.29 -20.78 -15.37
C SER A 331 -28.32 -20.28 -13.93
N LYS A 332 -29.32 -19.46 -13.57
CA LYS A 332 -29.45 -18.86 -12.22
C LYS A 332 -29.58 -19.92 -11.10
N ARG A 333 -30.01 -21.13 -11.45
CA ARG A 333 -30.13 -22.26 -10.52
C ARG A 333 -28.83 -23.08 -10.40
N ASN A 334 -27.81 -22.74 -11.18
CA ASN A 334 -26.51 -23.40 -11.14
C ASN A 334 -25.72 -22.93 -9.91
N PHE A 335 -25.11 -23.88 -9.19
CA PHE A 335 -24.26 -23.62 -8.04
C PHE A 335 -23.14 -22.61 -8.35
N LYS A 336 -22.60 -22.63 -9.56
CA LYS A 336 -21.57 -21.66 -10.00
C LYS A 336 -22.09 -20.22 -10.03
N PHE A 337 -23.30 -20.00 -10.53
CA PHE A 337 -23.91 -18.66 -10.56
C PHE A 337 -24.17 -18.15 -9.13
N LEU A 338 -24.71 -19.02 -8.28
CA LEU A 338 -24.99 -18.68 -6.88
C LEU A 338 -23.71 -18.37 -6.12
N GLY A 339 -22.67 -19.21 -6.26
CA GLY A 339 -21.38 -19.00 -5.62
C GLY A 339 -20.72 -17.69 -6.05
N ASN A 340 -20.66 -17.41 -7.34
CA ASN A 340 -20.11 -16.15 -7.85
C ASN A 340 -20.90 -14.93 -7.34
N SER A 341 -22.23 -15.02 -7.31
CA SER A 341 -23.08 -13.93 -6.82
C SER A 341 -22.89 -13.69 -5.32
N LEU A 342 -22.77 -14.77 -4.52
CA LEU A 342 -22.53 -14.68 -3.09
C LEU A 342 -21.17 -14.03 -2.79
N ILE A 343 -20.11 -14.45 -3.50
CA ILE A 343 -18.77 -13.85 -3.37
C ILE A 343 -18.85 -12.36 -3.71
N ALA A 344 -19.47 -11.97 -4.83
CA ALA A 344 -19.59 -10.57 -5.21
C ALA A 344 -20.33 -9.73 -4.15
N ILE A 345 -21.41 -10.24 -3.56
CA ILE A 345 -22.19 -9.54 -2.53
C ILE A 345 -21.37 -9.39 -1.25
N ILE A 346 -20.77 -10.48 -0.74
CA ILE A 346 -19.96 -10.45 0.49
C ILE A 346 -18.77 -9.52 0.30
N SER A 347 -18.07 -9.61 -0.82
CA SER A 347 -16.94 -8.74 -1.14
C SER A 347 -17.35 -7.28 -1.31
N THR A 348 -18.54 -6.99 -1.82
CA THR A 348 -19.07 -5.60 -1.84
C THR A 348 -19.24 -5.07 -0.43
N VAL A 349 -19.82 -5.85 0.48
CA VAL A 349 -19.97 -5.44 1.89
C VAL A 349 -18.61 -5.23 2.54
N LEU A 350 -17.66 -6.14 2.31
CA LEU A 350 -16.29 -6.02 2.82
C LEU A 350 -15.57 -4.78 2.28
N ALA A 351 -15.73 -4.46 0.99
CA ALA A 351 -15.14 -3.27 0.38
C ALA A 351 -15.70 -1.98 1.00
N VAL A 352 -17.02 -1.88 1.16
CA VAL A 352 -17.67 -0.68 1.73
C VAL A 352 -17.30 -0.52 3.21
N VAL A 353 -17.47 -1.56 4.02
CA VAL A 353 -17.17 -1.49 5.46
C VAL A 353 -15.67 -1.32 5.70
N GLY A 354 -14.84 -1.99 4.91
CA GLY A 354 -13.39 -1.85 4.94
C GLY A 354 -12.95 -0.42 4.61
N ALA A 355 -13.52 0.21 3.58
CA ALA A 355 -13.18 1.58 3.23
C ALA A 355 -13.55 2.56 4.35
N VAL A 356 -14.74 2.41 4.93
CA VAL A 356 -15.17 3.20 6.10
C VAL A 356 -14.22 2.97 7.30
N ALA A 357 -13.83 1.72 7.56
CA ALA A 357 -12.91 1.36 8.63
C ALA A 357 -11.54 2.02 8.45
N SER A 358 -11.00 1.99 7.23
CA SER A 358 -9.68 2.53 6.91
C SER A 358 -9.68 4.05 6.95
N VAL A 359 -10.68 4.72 6.35
CA VAL A 359 -10.83 6.18 6.43
C VAL A 359 -10.98 6.64 7.87
N ARG A 360 -11.80 5.95 8.67
CA ARG A 360 -11.94 6.25 10.10
C ARG A 360 -10.61 6.15 10.83
N GLN A 361 -9.82 5.11 10.56
CA GLN A 361 -8.53 4.90 11.19
C GLN A 361 -7.53 6.00 10.80
N ILE A 362 -7.42 6.31 9.51
CA ILE A 362 -6.61 7.44 9.01
C ILE A 362 -6.99 8.75 9.71
N ILE A 363 -8.28 9.04 9.88
CA ILE A 363 -8.73 10.27 10.58
C ILE A 363 -8.31 10.27 12.05
N ILE A 364 -8.41 9.12 12.74
CA ILE A 364 -8.01 9.00 14.14
C ILE A 364 -6.50 9.22 14.28
N ASP A 365 -5.70 8.60 13.41
CA ASP A 365 -4.24 8.71 13.45
C ASP A 365 -3.78 10.11 13.01
N ALA A 366 -4.47 10.73 12.05
CA ALA A 366 -4.22 12.10 11.62
C ALA A 366 -4.46 13.15 12.72
N LYS A 367 -5.40 12.92 13.65
CA LYS A 367 -5.63 13.84 14.78
C LYS A 367 -4.44 13.94 15.73
N ASN A 368 -3.65 12.88 15.82
CA ASN A 368 -2.46 12.83 16.68
C ASN A 368 -1.18 13.16 15.89
N TYR A 369 -1.29 13.39 14.58
CA TYR A 369 -0.16 13.66 13.70
C TYR A 369 -0.03 15.15 13.42
N GLN A 370 1.18 15.68 13.60
CA GLN A 370 1.54 17.03 13.17
C GLN A 370 2.14 16.97 11.77
N LEU A 371 1.49 17.64 10.81
CA LEU A 371 1.99 17.77 9.44
C LEU A 371 3.39 18.40 9.44
N PHE A 372 4.36 17.65 8.91
CA PHE A 372 5.76 18.07 8.76
C PHE A 372 6.51 18.36 10.08
N ALA A 373 6.12 17.73 11.19
CA ALA A 373 6.84 17.90 12.46
C ALA A 373 8.31 17.44 12.39
N ASP A 374 9.15 18.13 13.17
CA ASP A 374 10.56 17.78 13.40
C ASP A 374 10.71 16.43 14.13
N MET A 375 11.84 15.77 13.88
CA MET A 375 12.20 14.44 14.43
C MET A 375 12.26 14.41 15.95
#